data_AF-A0A1Y4HEX2-F1
#
_entry.id   AF-A0A1Y4HEX2-F1
#
_cell.length_a   1.000
_cell.length_b   1.000
_cell.length_c   1.000
_cell.angle_alpha   90.00
_cell.angle_beta   90.00
_cell.angle_gamma   90.00
#
_symmetry.space_group_name_H-M   'P 1'
#
loop_
_entity.id
_entity.type
_entity.pdbx_description
1 polymer ?
#
loop_
_entity_poly.entity_id
_entity_poly.type
_entity_poly.pdbx_seq_one_letter_code
_entity_poly.pdbx_strand_id
1 'polypeptide(L)'
;MQPTAKLCMYVCLPAFGTNSSLAMLGCVLCIKERSAGWFVQTSKQKSLAFAPISVIGTRLTAWITNFPKRSETMVIKFETERILDIARMIDRSAGAPKMYSDLVGVEFSADYALFSRPEFQVDKGSYPAPTFAALRNAIQSIYWHPGFNIIPLACLCRNPVVEENIATNGLNIRKKAEVGTYVYAGLNRMQRTQRFLRNVKYDVVVALVSRPDAMPGDKCLKSYYEQLTRHIHDGTSYRAPYLGVGECLASFRPVDFSKLDISDGNGMTRDIGWMAFDYDYTQMNRGEAKGPIAMFQKTRIEQGLIDYTKGEIRRDSSAP
;
A
#
# COMPACT_ATOMS: atom_id res chain seq x y z
N MET A 1 14.92 2.21 31.44
CA MET A 1 14.12 3.45 31.57
C MET A 1 13.71 3.90 30.19
N GLN A 2 12.49 3.57 29.75
CA GLN A 2 11.94 4.10 28.49
C GLN A 2 11.34 5.50 28.74
N PRO A 3 11.39 6.41 27.76
CA PRO A 3 10.75 7.72 27.91
C PRO A 3 9.23 7.53 27.83
N THR A 4 8.51 7.78 28.93
CA THR A 4 7.05 7.88 28.90
C THR A 4 6.68 9.12 28.10
N ALA A 5 5.97 8.96 26.99
CA ALA A 5 5.42 10.08 26.23
C ALA A 5 4.53 10.93 27.15
N LYS A 6 4.82 12.23 27.24
CA LYS A 6 3.98 13.20 27.94
C LYS A 6 3.17 13.94 26.87
N LEU A 7 1.86 13.72 26.86
CA LEU A 7 0.95 14.56 26.09
C LEU A 7 0.43 15.66 27.05
N CYS A 8 0.85 16.90 26.83
CA CYS A 8 0.25 18.07 27.49
C CYS A 8 -0.80 18.66 26.55
N MET A 9 -2.08 18.53 26.89
CA MET A 9 -3.15 19.22 26.18
C MET A 9 -3.57 20.46 26.97
N TYR A 10 -3.59 21.61 26.30
CA TYR A 10 -4.29 22.80 26.77
C TYR A 10 -5.75 22.69 26.32
N VAL A 11 -6.67 22.58 27.27
CA VAL A 11 -8.11 22.56 26.98
C VAL A 11 -8.71 23.87 27.48
N CYS A 12 -9.11 24.74 26.56
CA CYS A 12 -9.95 25.90 26.87
C CYS A 12 -11.42 25.48 26.79
N LEU A 13 -12.13 25.49 27.92
CA LEU A 13 -13.58 25.28 27.97
C LEU A 13 -14.28 26.63 28.06
N PRO A 14 -15.28 26.92 27.18
CA PRO A 14 -16.12 28.10 27.35
C PRO A 14 -17.11 27.87 28.51
N ALA A 15 -17.12 28.78 29.48
CA ALA A 15 -18.13 28.82 30.52
C ALA A 15 -19.36 29.57 29.99
N PHE A 16 -20.46 28.87 29.75
CA PHE A 16 -21.74 29.51 29.48
C PHE A 16 -22.41 29.88 30.81
N GLY A 17 -22.38 31.17 31.14
CA GLY A 17 -23.17 31.78 32.21
C GLY A 17 -24.09 32.85 31.63
N THR A 18 -25.37 32.80 32.00
CA THR A 18 -26.36 33.85 31.71
C THR A 18 -26.05 35.07 32.60
N ASN A 19 -25.05 35.85 32.22
CA ASN A 19 -24.92 37.30 32.40
C ASN A 19 -23.49 37.72 32.06
N SER A 20 -23.41 38.85 31.39
CA SER A 20 -22.22 39.49 30.81
C SER A 20 -20.96 39.48 31.69
N SER A 21 -20.07 38.51 31.46
CA SER A 21 -18.60 38.64 31.50
C SER A 21 -17.94 37.29 31.16
N LEU A 22 -17.15 37.24 30.09
CA LEU A 22 -16.39 36.05 29.68
C LEU A 22 -15.10 35.95 30.50
N ALA A 23 -15.02 34.99 31.43
CA ALA A 23 -13.78 34.61 32.09
C ALA A 23 -13.26 33.29 31.49
N MET A 24 -12.03 33.29 30.96
CA MET A 24 -11.33 32.07 30.55
C MET A 24 -10.59 31.47 31.74
N LEU A 25 -10.92 30.23 32.11
CA LEU A 25 -10.15 29.43 33.07
C LEU A 25 -9.30 28.42 32.29
N GLY A 26 -7.98 28.61 32.29
CA GLY A 26 -7.03 27.64 31.74
C GLY A 26 -6.70 26.57 32.77
N CYS A 27 -6.91 25.29 32.43
CA CYS A 27 -6.41 24.15 33.21
C CYS A 27 -5.43 23.33 32.35
N VAL A 28 -4.24 23.06 32.91
CA VAL A 28 -3.24 22.19 32.28
C VAL A 28 -3.47 20.76 32.74
N LEU A 29 -3.86 19.89 31.82
CA LEU A 29 -4.04 18.46 32.07
C LEU A 29 -2.81 17.69 31.60
N CYS A 30 -2.11 17.06 32.55
CA CYS A 30 -0.96 16.22 32.26
C CYS A 30 -1.40 14.75 32.33
N ILE A 31 -1.43 14.09 31.18
CA ILE A 31 -1.82 12.67 31.09
C ILE A 31 -0.54 11.82 31.04
N LYS A 32 -0.44 10.83 31.92
CA LYS A 32 0.74 9.97 32.05
C LYS A 32 0.36 8.51 31.83
N GLU A 33 1.03 7.85 30.88
CA GLU A 33 0.82 6.44 30.58
C GLU A 33 1.59 5.56 31.57
N ARG A 34 0.90 4.60 32.21
CA ARG A 34 1.50 3.50 32.97
C ARG A 34 0.85 2.19 32.50
N SER A 35 1.55 1.08 32.71
CA SER A 35 1.24 -0.28 32.24
C SER A 35 -0.15 -0.84 32.59
N ALA A 36 -0.98 -0.12 33.36
CA ALA A 36 -2.32 -0.54 33.78
C ALA A 36 -3.42 0.49 33.47
N GLY A 37 -3.17 1.50 32.63
CA GLY A 37 -4.20 2.45 32.16
C GLY A 37 -3.85 3.93 32.34
N TRP A 38 -4.74 4.79 31.84
CA TRP A 38 -4.58 6.25 31.82
C TRP A 38 -5.00 6.87 33.17
N PHE A 39 -4.09 7.60 33.80
CA PHE A 39 -4.39 8.38 35.01
C PHE A 39 -4.35 9.88 34.73
N VAL A 40 -5.38 10.60 35.18
CA VAL A 40 -5.46 12.06 35.13
C VAL A 40 -4.89 12.63 36.42
N GLN A 41 -3.82 13.43 36.33
CA GLN A 41 -3.23 14.13 37.46
C GLN A 41 -3.48 15.64 37.31
N THR A 42 -4.41 16.20 38.09
CA THR A 42 -4.70 17.65 38.09
C THR A 42 -3.76 18.36 39.07
N SER A 43 -2.98 19.34 38.62
CA SER A 43 -2.24 20.24 39.53
C SER A 43 -3.16 21.37 39.99
N LYS A 44 -3.28 21.57 41.31
CA LYS A 44 -4.07 22.66 41.89
C LYS A 44 -3.33 24.00 41.75
N GLN A 45 -3.91 24.96 41.04
CA GLN A 45 -3.68 26.39 41.29
C GLN A 45 -4.82 26.96 42.16
N LYS A 46 -4.45 27.88 43.06
CA LYS A 46 -5.27 28.38 44.19
C LYS A 46 -6.44 29.26 43.74
N SER A 47 -7.46 29.26 44.61
CA SER A 47 -8.57 30.22 44.83
C SER A 47 -9.68 30.36 43.76
N LEU A 48 -10.87 29.80 44.04
CA LEU A 48 -12.15 30.50 44.32
C LEU A 48 -13.36 29.54 44.14
N ALA A 49 -14.26 29.59 45.13
CA ALA A 49 -15.65 29.11 45.21
C ALA A 49 -16.03 27.72 44.63
N PHE A 50 -16.50 26.85 45.52
CA PHE A 50 -17.01 25.50 45.25
C PHE A 50 -18.31 25.49 44.43
N ALA A 51 -18.32 24.71 43.34
CA ALA A 51 -19.49 24.01 42.81
C ALA A 51 -19.22 22.49 42.90
N PRO A 52 -20.23 21.64 43.12
CA PRO A 52 -20.01 20.22 43.43
C PRO A 52 -19.36 19.48 42.25
N ILE A 53 -18.20 18.88 42.52
CA ILE A 53 -17.28 18.17 41.61
C ILE A 53 -17.85 16.80 41.14
N SER A 54 -19.15 16.52 41.32
CA SER A 54 -19.73 15.21 41.00
C SER A 54 -20.19 15.05 39.54
N VAL A 55 -20.40 16.14 38.79
CA VAL A 55 -20.96 16.07 37.41
C VAL A 55 -19.87 16.12 36.32
N ILE A 56 -18.72 16.73 36.62
CA ILE A 56 -17.59 16.86 35.66
C ILE A 56 -16.79 15.55 35.59
N GLY A 57 -16.66 14.82 36.72
CA GLY A 57 -15.98 13.54 36.78
C GLY A 57 -16.62 12.48 35.89
N THR A 58 -17.96 12.41 35.85
CA THR A 58 -18.73 11.39 35.11
C THR A 58 -18.71 11.59 33.60
N ARG A 59 -18.68 12.85 33.13
CA ARG A 59 -18.60 13.15 31.69
C ARG A 59 -17.19 12.94 31.13
N LEU A 60 -16.14 13.23 31.91
CA LEU A 60 -14.75 12.98 31.49
C LEU A 60 -14.38 11.51 31.58
N THR A 61 -14.84 10.76 32.60
CA THR A 61 -14.65 9.30 32.62
C THR A 61 -15.39 8.63 31.47
N ALA A 62 -16.63 9.04 31.15
CA ALA A 62 -17.35 8.53 29.99
C ALA A 62 -16.65 8.81 28.65
N TRP A 63 -15.98 9.97 28.52
CA TRP A 63 -15.23 10.33 27.31
C TRP A 63 -13.90 9.57 27.21
N ILE A 64 -13.21 9.34 28.32
CA ILE A 64 -11.95 8.56 28.37
C ILE A 64 -12.23 7.05 28.19
N THR A 65 -13.39 6.54 28.64
CA THR A 65 -13.78 5.14 28.39
C THR A 65 -14.32 4.89 26.97
N ASN A 66 -14.65 5.95 26.23
CA ASN A 66 -15.08 5.89 24.82
C ASN A 66 -13.92 6.16 23.84
N PHE A 67 -12.67 6.09 24.28
CA PHE A 67 -11.61 5.80 23.32
C PHE A 67 -11.92 4.45 22.68
N PRO A 68 -12.05 4.36 21.34
CA PRO A 68 -12.17 3.07 20.70
C PRO A 68 -10.99 2.25 21.20
N LYS A 69 -11.28 1.16 21.93
CA LYS A 69 -10.27 0.16 22.24
C LYS A 69 -9.56 -0.11 20.93
N ARG A 70 -8.26 0.13 20.90
CA ARG A 70 -7.39 -0.19 19.76
C ARG A 70 -7.85 -1.53 19.24
N SER A 71 -8.44 -1.53 18.05
CA SER A 71 -9.10 -2.68 17.45
C SER A 71 -8.16 -3.86 17.58
N GLU A 72 -8.69 -5.01 17.98
CA GLU A 72 -7.94 -6.26 17.96
C GLU A 72 -7.16 -6.31 16.65
N THR A 73 -5.83 -6.37 16.74
CA THR A 73 -4.95 -6.40 15.57
C THR A 73 -5.41 -7.55 14.69
N MET A 74 -6.17 -7.25 13.63
CA MET A 74 -6.67 -8.29 12.74
C MET A 74 -5.46 -8.83 12.01
N VAL A 75 -4.93 -9.94 12.51
CA VAL A 75 -3.89 -10.71 11.82
C VAL A 75 -4.56 -11.26 10.57
N ILE A 76 -4.30 -10.60 9.43
CA ILE A 76 -4.77 -11.08 8.13
C ILE A 76 -4.12 -12.43 7.91
N LYS A 77 -4.94 -13.49 7.95
CA LYS A 77 -4.49 -14.86 7.70
C LYS A 77 -4.59 -15.10 6.20
N PHE A 78 -3.48 -15.51 5.61
CA PHE A 78 -3.43 -15.92 4.22
C PHE A 78 -3.38 -17.45 4.14
N GLU A 79 -4.18 -18.03 3.24
CA GLU A 79 -4.17 -19.46 2.99
C GLU A 79 -2.98 -19.82 2.09
N THR A 80 -2.08 -20.67 2.57
CA THR A 80 -0.87 -21.07 1.84
C THR A 80 -1.21 -21.72 0.49
N GLU A 81 -2.25 -22.55 0.45
CA GLU A 81 -2.70 -23.20 -0.80
C GLU A 81 -3.09 -22.18 -1.86
N ARG A 82 -3.84 -21.14 -1.46
CA ARG A 82 -4.25 -20.06 -2.36
C ARG A 82 -3.06 -19.29 -2.93
N ILE A 83 -2.04 -19.02 -2.11
CA ILE A 83 -0.80 -18.37 -2.55
C ILE A 83 -0.06 -19.23 -3.58
N LEU A 84 0.04 -20.54 -3.31
CA LEU A 84 0.70 -21.47 -4.22
C LEU A 84 -0.07 -21.62 -5.54
N ASP A 85 -1.39 -21.58 -5.52
CA ASP A 85 -2.22 -21.57 -6.73
C ASP A 85 -2.01 -20.31 -7.56
N ILE A 86 -1.97 -19.13 -6.93
CA ILE A 86 -1.64 -17.88 -7.61
C ILE A 86 -0.25 -17.96 -8.25
N ALA A 87 0.74 -18.50 -7.54
CA ALA A 87 2.08 -18.69 -8.08
C ALA A 87 2.10 -19.63 -9.31
N ARG A 88 1.33 -20.72 -9.29
CA ARG A 88 1.15 -21.63 -10.46
C ARG A 88 0.44 -20.95 -11.62
N MET A 89 -0.51 -20.05 -11.35
CA MET A 89 -1.22 -19.31 -12.39
C MET A 89 -0.30 -18.33 -13.14
N ILE A 90 0.55 -17.64 -12.39
CA ILE A 90 1.52 -16.67 -12.92
C ILE A 90 2.60 -17.37 -13.73
N ASP A 91 3.13 -18.47 -13.21
CA ASP A 91 4.20 -19.22 -13.85
C ASP A 91 3.85 -20.71 -13.92
N ARG A 92 3.14 -21.10 -14.98
CA ARG A 92 2.76 -22.50 -15.23
C ARG A 92 3.93 -23.36 -15.68
N SER A 93 5.06 -22.75 -16.05
CA SER A 93 6.25 -23.49 -16.45
C SER A 93 6.99 -24.05 -15.24
N ALA A 94 6.78 -23.45 -14.06
CA ALA A 94 7.42 -23.86 -12.83
C ALA A 94 6.95 -25.25 -12.37
N GLY A 95 7.89 -26.08 -11.92
CA GLY A 95 7.65 -27.27 -11.11
C GLY A 95 7.02 -26.90 -9.77
N ALA A 96 6.81 -27.89 -8.89
CA ALA A 96 6.06 -27.72 -7.65
C ALA A 96 6.60 -26.57 -6.77
N PRO A 97 5.91 -25.41 -6.70
CA PRO A 97 6.41 -24.27 -5.97
C PRO A 97 6.30 -24.49 -4.46
N LYS A 98 7.27 -23.97 -3.70
CA LYS A 98 7.27 -23.97 -2.23
C LYS A 98 7.32 -22.54 -1.74
N MET A 99 6.52 -22.21 -0.73
CA MET A 99 6.50 -20.89 -0.11
C MET A 99 7.52 -20.83 1.04
N TYR A 100 8.21 -19.71 1.19
CA TYR A 100 9.03 -19.43 2.37
C TYR A 100 8.13 -19.05 3.56
N SER A 101 8.51 -19.42 4.79
CA SER A 101 7.64 -19.26 5.97
C SER A 101 7.34 -17.79 6.29
N ASP A 102 8.34 -16.92 6.13
CA ASP A 102 8.25 -15.53 6.58
C ASP A 102 7.82 -14.62 5.42
N LEU A 103 6.97 -13.65 5.74
CA LEU A 103 6.48 -12.65 4.81
C LEU A 103 7.37 -11.40 4.84
N VAL A 104 7.42 -10.70 3.71
CA VAL A 104 8.17 -9.44 3.59
C VAL A 104 7.19 -8.28 3.50
N GLY A 105 7.38 -7.26 4.36
CA GLY A 105 6.60 -6.03 4.36
C GLY A 105 7.40 -4.85 3.81
N VAL A 106 6.83 -4.11 2.87
CA VAL A 106 7.47 -2.95 2.23
C VAL A 106 6.47 -1.80 2.11
N GLU A 107 6.85 -0.62 2.58
CA GLU A 107 6.16 0.64 2.29
C GLU A 107 6.68 1.17 0.96
N PHE A 108 5.77 1.55 0.06
CA PHE A 108 6.06 2.32 -1.14
C PHE A 108 5.39 3.68 -1.06
N SER A 109 6.13 4.75 -1.34
CA SER A 109 5.62 6.12 -1.43
C SER A 109 6.08 6.81 -2.70
N ALA A 110 5.18 7.53 -3.37
CA ALA A 110 5.49 8.30 -4.57
C ALA A 110 4.61 9.54 -4.69
N ASP A 111 5.13 10.58 -5.34
CA ASP A 111 4.37 11.80 -5.63
C ASP A 111 3.24 11.53 -6.62
N TYR A 112 3.48 10.64 -7.58
CA TYR A 112 2.50 10.21 -8.56
C TYR A 112 2.51 8.69 -8.76
N ALA A 113 1.38 8.12 -9.17
CA ALA A 113 1.29 6.76 -9.68
C ALA A 113 0.26 6.65 -10.81
N LEU A 114 0.50 5.73 -11.75
CA LEU A 114 -0.40 5.48 -12.88
C LEU A 114 -0.54 3.98 -13.14
N PHE A 115 -1.51 3.36 -12.49
CA PHE A 115 -1.88 1.97 -12.72
C PHE A 115 -2.83 1.91 -13.92
N SER A 116 -2.27 1.87 -15.12
CA SER A 116 -3.03 2.06 -16.35
C SER A 116 -4.18 1.06 -16.51
N ARG A 117 -5.37 1.59 -16.70
CA ARG A 117 -6.56 0.86 -17.11
C ARG A 117 -6.45 0.43 -18.58
N PRO A 118 -6.57 -0.87 -18.91
CA PRO A 118 -6.40 -1.34 -20.29
C PRO A 118 -7.49 -0.83 -21.24
N GLU A 119 -8.65 -0.43 -20.71
CA GLU A 119 -9.74 0.15 -21.51
C GLU A 119 -9.37 1.52 -22.10
N PHE A 120 -8.42 2.23 -21.49
CA PHE A 120 -8.03 3.58 -21.86
C PHE A 120 -6.63 3.60 -22.52
N GLN A 121 -6.57 3.22 -23.79
CA GLN A 121 -5.29 3.13 -24.52
C GLN A 121 -4.70 4.48 -24.91
N VAL A 122 -5.54 5.47 -25.24
CA VAL A 122 -5.10 6.80 -25.72
C VAL A 122 -4.85 7.76 -24.56
N ASP A 123 -5.88 8.00 -23.74
CA ASP A 123 -5.83 8.86 -22.56
C ASP A 123 -5.80 7.99 -21.31
N LYS A 124 -4.59 7.68 -20.84
CA LYS A 124 -4.42 6.72 -19.74
C LYS A 124 -5.10 7.22 -18.46
N GLY A 125 -5.97 6.39 -17.90
CA GLY A 125 -6.53 6.57 -16.55
C GLY A 125 -5.96 5.55 -15.58
N SER A 126 -5.64 5.97 -14.35
CA SER A 126 -5.21 5.05 -13.30
C SER A 126 -6.39 4.27 -12.71
N TYR A 127 -6.16 3.02 -12.31
CA TYR A 127 -6.93 2.39 -11.23
C TYR A 127 -6.73 3.18 -9.93
N PRO A 128 -7.69 3.14 -9.01
CA PRO A 128 -7.58 3.86 -7.74
C PRO A 128 -6.60 3.26 -6.73
N ALA A 129 -6.05 2.10 -7.06
CA ALA A 129 -5.15 1.34 -6.21
C ALA A 129 -4.19 0.51 -7.08
N PRO A 130 -3.05 0.05 -6.52
CA PRO A 130 -2.05 -0.68 -7.28
C PRO A 130 -2.58 -2.01 -7.81
N THR A 131 -2.16 -2.37 -9.02
CA THR A 131 -2.38 -3.70 -9.58
C THR A 131 -1.39 -4.70 -9.00
N PHE A 132 -1.76 -5.98 -9.01
CA PHE A 132 -0.88 -7.07 -8.56
C PHE A 132 0.46 -7.05 -9.30
N ALA A 133 0.44 -6.97 -10.63
CA ALA A 133 1.65 -6.89 -11.44
C ALA A 133 2.52 -5.66 -11.13
N ALA A 134 1.91 -4.50 -10.86
CA ALA A 134 2.67 -3.29 -10.54
C ALA A 134 3.45 -3.44 -9.22
N LEU A 135 2.81 -4.00 -8.18
CA LEU A 135 3.48 -4.26 -6.90
C LEU A 135 4.58 -5.30 -7.03
N ARG A 136 4.30 -6.38 -7.76
CA ARG A 136 5.31 -7.40 -8.02
C ARG A 136 6.53 -6.79 -8.72
N ASN A 137 6.32 -6.02 -9.78
CA ASN A 137 7.40 -5.40 -10.53
C ASN A 137 8.18 -4.37 -9.71
N ALA A 138 7.50 -3.59 -8.85
CA ALA A 138 8.16 -2.66 -7.93
C ALA A 138 9.15 -3.39 -7.00
N ILE A 139 8.76 -4.53 -6.45
CA ILE A 139 9.63 -5.31 -5.55
C ILE A 139 10.71 -6.07 -6.32
N GLN A 140 10.40 -6.59 -7.51
CA GLN A 140 11.40 -7.18 -8.40
C GLN A 140 12.49 -6.16 -8.82
N SER A 141 12.16 -4.87 -8.84
CA SER A 141 13.13 -3.81 -9.13
C SER A 141 14.12 -3.61 -7.98
N ILE A 142 13.72 -3.91 -6.74
CA ILE A 142 14.60 -3.94 -5.57
C ILE A 142 15.56 -5.13 -5.69
N TYR A 143 15.01 -6.35 -5.77
CA TYR A 143 15.78 -7.58 -5.90
C TYR A 143 15.00 -8.65 -6.67
N TRP A 144 15.67 -9.26 -7.65
CA TRP A 144 15.10 -10.31 -8.49
C TRP A 144 16.14 -11.39 -8.81
N HIS A 145 15.67 -12.64 -8.85
CA HIS A 145 16.43 -13.79 -9.34
C HIS A 145 15.46 -14.76 -10.02
N PRO A 146 15.85 -15.48 -11.09
CA PRO A 146 14.96 -16.42 -11.78
C PRO A 146 14.48 -17.61 -10.92
N GLY A 147 15.16 -17.88 -9.81
CA GLY A 147 14.88 -19.02 -8.91
C GLY A 147 13.74 -18.80 -7.91
N PHE A 148 13.13 -17.61 -7.87
CA PHE A 148 11.97 -17.35 -7.02
C PHE A 148 11.01 -16.35 -7.68
N ASN A 149 9.74 -16.42 -7.27
CA ASN A 149 8.68 -15.51 -7.64
C ASN A 149 8.22 -14.75 -6.38
N ILE A 150 7.91 -13.47 -6.58
CA ILE A 150 7.33 -12.59 -5.54
C ILE A 150 5.83 -12.55 -5.76
N ILE A 151 5.06 -12.88 -4.73
CA ILE A 151 3.59 -12.87 -4.77
C ILE A 151 3.07 -11.82 -3.79
N PRO A 152 2.58 -10.67 -4.29
CA PRO A 152 1.80 -9.74 -3.49
C PRO A 152 0.57 -10.39 -2.87
N LEU A 153 0.45 -10.31 -1.54
CA LEU A 153 -0.66 -10.87 -0.79
C LEU A 153 -1.71 -9.81 -0.49
N ALA A 154 -1.27 -8.69 0.07
CA ALA A 154 -2.14 -7.59 0.42
C ALA A 154 -1.45 -6.24 0.26
N CYS A 155 -2.25 -5.20 0.07
CA CYS A 155 -1.81 -3.81 0.01
C CYS A 155 -2.76 -2.93 0.83
N LEU A 156 -2.21 -2.16 1.77
CA LEU A 156 -2.93 -1.15 2.53
C LEU A 156 -2.67 0.23 1.91
N CYS A 157 -3.71 0.86 1.39
CA CYS A 157 -3.67 2.23 0.90
C CYS A 157 -3.75 3.21 2.08
N ARG A 158 -2.62 3.84 2.41
CA ARG A 158 -2.50 4.77 3.54
C ARG A 158 -3.11 6.14 3.25
N ASN A 159 -2.74 6.70 2.10
CA ASN A 159 -3.17 8.04 1.72
C ASN A 159 -4.54 8.02 1.01
N PRO A 160 -5.32 9.12 1.10
CA PRO A 160 -6.57 9.24 0.35
C PRO A 160 -6.30 9.20 -1.15
N VAL A 161 -7.24 8.64 -1.91
CA VAL A 161 -7.13 8.56 -3.37
C VAL A 161 -7.48 9.92 -3.96
N VAL A 162 -6.47 10.59 -4.51
CA VAL A 162 -6.61 11.87 -5.21
C VAL A 162 -6.13 11.69 -6.64
N GLU A 163 -6.97 12.04 -7.60
CA GLU A 163 -6.66 11.98 -9.03
C GLU A 163 -6.28 13.38 -9.55
N GLU A 164 -5.22 13.46 -10.36
CA GLU A 164 -4.76 14.69 -11.01
C GLU A 164 -4.55 14.43 -12.51
N ASN A 165 -5.03 15.34 -13.35
CA ASN A 165 -4.85 15.26 -14.79
C ASN A 165 -3.58 16.01 -15.17
N ILE A 166 -2.62 15.29 -15.76
CA ILE A 166 -1.35 15.85 -16.20
C ILE A 166 -1.28 15.71 -17.72
N ALA A 167 -1.01 16.82 -18.41
CA ALA A 167 -0.78 16.80 -19.84
C ALA A 167 0.71 16.55 -20.14
N THR A 168 0.98 15.45 -20.83
CA THR A 168 2.33 15.05 -21.23
C THR A 168 2.47 15.19 -22.74
N ASN A 169 3.60 15.74 -23.17
CA ASN A 169 3.96 15.77 -24.59
C ASN A 169 4.66 14.48 -24.96
N GLY A 170 4.03 13.69 -25.83
CA GLY A 170 4.59 12.48 -26.40
C GLY A 170 4.84 12.60 -27.89
N LEU A 171 5.41 11.53 -28.46
CA LEU A 171 5.52 11.32 -29.89
C LEU A 171 4.41 10.38 -30.37
N ASN A 172 3.90 10.63 -31.58
CA ASN A 172 2.90 9.80 -32.25
C ASN A 172 3.46 8.50 -32.85
N ILE A 173 4.76 8.28 -32.73
CA ILE A 173 5.41 7.11 -33.32
C ILE A 173 5.32 5.95 -32.35
N ARG A 174 4.52 4.94 -32.72
CA ARG A 174 4.39 3.67 -31.99
C ARG A 174 5.45 2.63 -32.39
N LYS A 175 6.32 2.94 -33.36
CA LYS A 175 7.40 2.05 -33.81
C LYS A 175 8.62 2.19 -32.90
N LYS A 176 9.24 1.06 -32.56
CA LYS A 176 10.56 1.02 -31.92
C LYS A 176 11.52 1.74 -32.87
N ALA A 177 12.16 2.81 -32.40
CA ALA A 177 13.10 3.55 -33.24
C ALA A 177 14.28 2.62 -33.57
N GLU A 178 14.52 2.38 -34.86
CA GLU A 178 15.70 1.67 -35.32
C GLU A 178 16.88 2.65 -35.33
N VAL A 179 18.09 2.13 -35.14
CA VAL A 179 19.31 2.95 -35.17
C VAL A 179 19.42 3.61 -36.55
N GLY A 180 19.49 4.95 -36.59
CA GLY A 180 19.49 5.73 -37.83
C GLY A 180 18.12 6.29 -38.25
N THR A 181 17.05 6.00 -37.50
CA THR A 181 15.73 6.59 -37.76
C THR A 181 15.66 7.99 -37.14
N TYR A 182 15.41 9.01 -37.95
CA TYR A 182 15.19 10.37 -37.47
C TYR A 182 13.70 10.60 -37.16
N VAL A 183 13.41 11.14 -35.97
CA VAL A 183 12.06 11.52 -35.57
C VAL A 183 11.92 13.04 -35.65
N TYR A 184 11.16 13.52 -36.64
CA TYR A 184 10.83 14.94 -36.70
C TYR A 184 9.74 15.27 -35.67
N ALA A 185 10.12 15.91 -34.57
CA ALA A 185 9.23 16.21 -33.46
C ALA A 185 8.09 17.16 -33.86
N GLY A 186 8.29 18.08 -34.80
CA GLY A 186 7.26 19.05 -35.21
C GLY A 186 6.01 18.42 -35.83
N LEU A 187 6.17 17.33 -36.58
CA LEU A 187 5.06 16.62 -37.25
C LEU A 187 4.45 15.53 -36.39
N ASN A 188 5.20 15.01 -35.41
CA ASN A 188 4.82 13.85 -34.61
C ASN A 188 4.53 14.15 -33.14
N ARG A 189 4.45 15.43 -32.73
CA ARG A 189 4.06 15.80 -31.38
C ARG A 189 2.59 15.46 -31.14
N MET A 190 2.32 14.75 -30.06
CA MET A 190 0.97 14.53 -29.55
C MET A 190 0.96 14.86 -28.06
N GLN A 191 0.11 15.81 -27.68
CA GLN A 191 -0.19 16.05 -26.27
C GLN A 191 -1.25 15.03 -25.83
N ARG A 192 -0.98 14.32 -24.74
CA ARG A 192 -1.92 13.37 -24.12
C ARG A 192 -2.14 13.78 -22.69
N THR A 193 -3.39 13.79 -22.25
CA THR A 193 -3.73 14.04 -20.86
C THR A 193 -3.92 12.70 -20.17
N GLN A 194 -3.13 12.44 -19.13
CA GLN A 194 -3.19 11.22 -18.34
C GLN A 194 -3.68 11.55 -16.94
N ARG A 195 -4.44 10.64 -16.34
CA ARG A 195 -4.97 10.81 -14.99
C ARG A 195 -4.15 10.00 -14.00
N PHE A 196 -3.30 10.68 -13.26
CA PHE A 196 -2.43 10.13 -12.24
C PHE A 196 -3.10 10.13 -10.87
N LEU A 197 -2.68 9.21 -10.01
CA LEU A 197 -2.89 9.32 -8.57
C LEU A 197 -1.80 10.21 -7.98
N ARG A 198 -2.15 11.06 -7.02
CA ARG A 198 -1.24 11.99 -6.36
C ARG A 198 -0.96 11.58 -4.91
N ASN A 199 0.28 11.76 -4.46
CA ASN A 199 0.75 11.56 -3.10
C ASN A 199 0.32 10.19 -2.56
N VAL A 200 0.77 9.14 -3.22
CA VAL A 200 0.36 7.78 -2.90
C VAL A 200 1.30 7.15 -1.89
N LYS A 201 0.73 6.35 -0.99
CA LYS A 201 1.46 5.59 0.01
C LYS A 201 0.79 4.24 0.23
N TYR A 202 1.56 3.18 0.08
CA TYR A 202 1.09 1.79 0.10
C TYR A 202 1.97 0.94 1.00
N ASP A 203 1.38 0.23 1.94
CA ASP A 203 2.09 -0.83 2.67
C ASP A 203 1.73 -2.17 2.06
N VAL A 204 2.74 -2.90 1.61
CA VAL A 204 2.57 -4.10 0.79
C VAL A 204 3.18 -5.29 1.52
N VAL A 205 2.45 -6.41 1.51
CA VAL A 205 2.93 -7.70 2.00
C VAL A 205 3.14 -8.64 0.86
N VAL A 206 4.28 -9.32 0.85
CA VAL A 206 4.60 -10.30 -0.16
C VAL A 206 5.09 -11.61 0.43
N ALA A 207 4.77 -12.70 -0.27
CA ALA A 207 5.36 -14.01 -0.06
C ALA A 207 6.44 -14.28 -1.10
N LEU A 208 7.50 -14.97 -0.68
CA LEU A 208 8.50 -15.54 -1.59
C LEU A 208 8.13 -16.99 -1.90
N VAL A 209 8.08 -17.31 -3.18
CA VAL A 209 7.74 -18.65 -3.67
C VAL A 209 8.88 -19.17 -4.55
N SER A 210 9.39 -20.37 -4.28
CA SER A 210 10.46 -20.97 -5.08
C SER A 210 9.98 -21.34 -6.47
N ARG A 211 10.87 -21.17 -7.45
CA ARG A 211 10.75 -21.74 -8.79
C ARG A 211 11.79 -22.85 -8.95
N PRO A 212 11.43 -24.12 -8.67
CA PRO A 212 12.41 -25.20 -8.57
C PRO A 212 13.21 -25.43 -9.86
N ASP A 213 12.62 -25.21 -11.03
CA ASP A 213 13.30 -25.49 -12.31
C ASP A 213 14.43 -24.51 -12.63
N ALA A 214 14.35 -23.29 -12.09
CA ALA A 214 15.31 -22.21 -12.37
C ALA A 214 16.19 -21.90 -11.15
N MET A 215 16.01 -22.63 -10.06
CA MET A 215 16.75 -22.43 -8.83
C MET A 215 18.06 -23.24 -8.88
N PRO A 216 19.23 -22.58 -8.77
CA PRO A 216 20.49 -23.30 -8.65
C PRO A 216 20.49 -24.18 -7.40
N GLY A 217 21.02 -25.41 -7.47
CA GLY A 217 21.04 -26.36 -6.36
C GLY A 217 21.74 -25.84 -5.09
N ASP A 218 22.70 -24.92 -5.25
CA ASP A 218 23.46 -24.34 -4.15
C ASP A 218 22.70 -23.25 -3.37
N LYS A 219 21.59 -22.74 -3.91
CA LYS A 219 20.82 -21.65 -3.30
C LYS A 219 19.54 -22.17 -2.67
N CYS A 220 19.12 -21.52 -1.58
CA CYS A 220 17.87 -21.81 -0.87
C CYS A 220 16.99 -20.56 -0.79
N LEU A 221 15.68 -20.73 -0.55
CA LEU A 221 14.72 -19.62 -0.42
C LEU A 221 15.13 -18.63 0.68
N LYS A 222 15.71 -19.14 1.77
CA LYS A 222 16.20 -18.32 2.89
C LYS A 222 17.25 -17.30 2.43
N SER A 223 18.19 -17.71 1.56
CA SER A 223 19.21 -16.80 1.03
C SER A 223 18.59 -15.66 0.20
N TYR A 224 17.57 -15.95 -0.59
CA TYR A 224 16.84 -14.93 -1.35
C TYR A 224 16.04 -13.99 -0.46
N TYR A 225 15.40 -14.52 0.59
CA TYR A 225 14.71 -13.72 1.59
C TYR A 225 15.66 -12.75 2.32
N GLU A 226 16.83 -13.22 2.75
CA GLU A 226 17.83 -12.40 3.42
C GLU A 226 18.37 -11.30 2.50
N GLN A 227 18.65 -11.61 1.23
CA GLN A 227 19.10 -10.61 0.24
C GLN A 227 18.04 -9.55 -0.02
N LEU A 228 16.78 -9.96 -0.25
CA LEU A 228 15.68 -9.02 -0.44
C LEU A 228 15.49 -8.11 0.77
N THR A 229 15.44 -8.70 1.98
CA THR A 229 15.25 -7.96 3.23
C THR A 229 16.39 -6.96 3.46
N ARG A 230 17.63 -7.36 3.19
CA ARG A 230 18.79 -6.47 3.24
C ARG A 230 18.65 -5.31 2.26
N HIS A 231 18.29 -5.57 1.00
CA HIS A 231 18.11 -4.50 0.01
C HIS A 231 17.02 -3.50 0.43
N ILE A 232 15.90 -4.00 0.98
CA ILE A 232 14.82 -3.17 1.51
C ILE A 232 15.33 -2.30 2.67
N HIS A 233 16.08 -2.89 3.60
CA HIS A 233 16.58 -2.19 4.78
C HIS A 233 17.68 -1.18 4.46
N ASP A 234 18.55 -1.51 3.50
CA ASP A 234 19.63 -0.64 3.02
C ASP A 234 19.10 0.46 2.08
N GLY A 235 17.87 0.34 1.58
CA GLY A 235 17.29 1.24 0.57
C GLY A 235 17.96 1.10 -0.80
N THR A 236 18.60 -0.04 -1.08
CA THR A 236 19.31 -0.30 -2.34
C THR A 236 18.41 -1.08 -3.29
N SER A 237 18.48 -0.77 -4.59
CA SER A 237 17.69 -1.43 -5.61
C SER A 237 18.52 -1.72 -6.85
N TYR A 238 18.21 -2.81 -7.55
CA TYR A 238 18.82 -3.11 -8.84
C TYR A 238 18.41 -2.08 -9.91
N ARG A 239 17.14 -1.68 -9.90
CA ARG A 239 16.60 -0.57 -10.68
C ARG A 239 15.68 0.25 -9.81
N ALA A 240 15.57 1.54 -10.10
CA ALA A 240 14.65 2.42 -9.40
C ALA A 240 13.22 1.86 -9.51
N PRO A 241 12.56 1.51 -8.39
CA PRO A 241 11.19 1.02 -8.42
C PRO A 241 10.27 2.17 -8.83
N TYR A 242 9.18 1.82 -9.50
CA TYR A 242 8.18 2.77 -9.95
C TYR A 242 6.77 2.20 -9.78
N LEU A 243 5.78 3.08 -9.64
CA LEU A 243 4.38 2.71 -9.45
C LEU A 243 3.59 2.89 -10.75
N GLY A 244 3.56 1.81 -11.53
CA GLY A 244 2.79 1.71 -12.77
C GLY A 244 3.61 2.07 -14.01
N VAL A 245 3.98 3.34 -14.18
CA VAL A 245 4.81 3.81 -15.31
C VAL A 245 6.18 4.29 -14.83
N GLY A 246 7.20 4.19 -15.69
CA GLY A 246 8.59 4.54 -15.34
C GLY A 246 8.83 6.01 -14.97
N GLU A 247 7.88 6.90 -15.26
CA GLU A 247 7.90 8.30 -14.84
C GLU A 247 7.54 8.46 -13.34
N CYS A 248 6.83 7.50 -12.76
CA CYS A 248 6.34 7.51 -11.38
C CYS A 248 7.31 6.77 -10.45
N LEU A 249 8.49 7.34 -10.20
CA LEU A 249 9.48 6.75 -9.29
C LEU A 249 8.94 6.62 -7.87
N ALA A 250 9.23 5.49 -7.23
CA ALA A 250 8.83 5.20 -5.85
C ALA A 250 10.03 5.14 -4.92
N SER A 251 9.85 5.71 -3.73
CA SER A 251 10.68 5.42 -2.57
C SER A 251 10.12 4.22 -1.83
N PHE A 252 10.99 3.44 -1.19
CA PHE A 252 10.58 2.27 -0.42
C PHE A 252 11.27 2.18 0.93
N ARG A 253 10.60 1.56 1.91
CA ARG A 253 11.10 1.35 3.28
C ARG A 253 10.60 0.01 3.85
N PRO A 254 11.33 -0.63 4.78
CA PRO A 254 10.84 -1.83 5.46
C PRO A 254 9.62 -1.49 6.32
N VAL A 255 8.63 -2.37 6.33
CA VAL A 255 7.45 -2.29 7.20
C VAL A 255 7.20 -3.59 7.93
N ASP A 256 6.88 -3.45 9.21
CA ASP A 256 6.56 -4.54 10.09
C ASP A 256 5.05 -4.82 10.02
N PHE A 257 4.65 -5.73 9.13
CA PHE A 257 3.22 -5.97 8.86
C PHE A 257 2.44 -6.48 10.07
N SER A 258 3.12 -7.15 11.02
CA SER A 258 2.53 -7.59 12.28
C SER A 258 1.92 -6.46 13.11
N LYS A 259 2.36 -5.22 12.88
CA LYS A 259 1.92 -4.02 13.61
C LYS A 259 0.94 -3.16 12.83
N LEU A 260 0.67 -3.51 11.56
CA LEU A 260 -0.28 -2.76 10.74
C LEU A 260 -1.71 -3.11 11.14
N ASP A 261 -2.50 -2.07 11.36
CA ASP A 261 -3.95 -2.19 11.55
C ASP A 261 -4.66 -1.82 10.24
N ILE A 262 -5.91 -2.23 10.08
CA ILE A 262 -6.76 -1.76 8.97
C ILE A 262 -7.15 -0.30 9.20
N SER A 263 -7.25 0.14 10.46
CA SER A 263 -7.52 1.54 10.82
C SER A 263 -6.48 2.54 10.30
N ASP A 264 -5.30 2.01 9.97
CA ASP A 264 -4.14 2.71 9.46
C ASP A 264 -4.30 3.07 7.96
N GLY A 265 -5.27 2.46 7.27
CA GLY A 265 -5.64 2.75 5.89
C GLY A 265 -6.50 4.01 5.74
N ASN A 266 -6.75 4.40 4.50
CA ASN A 266 -7.55 5.58 4.16
C ASN A 266 -9.07 5.41 4.37
N GLY A 267 -9.52 4.27 4.89
CA GLY A 267 -10.94 3.98 5.14
C GLY A 267 -11.79 3.76 3.88
N MET A 268 -11.20 3.80 2.68
CA MET A 268 -11.95 3.66 1.43
C MET A 268 -12.48 2.23 1.27
N THR A 269 -13.80 2.09 1.14
CA THR A 269 -14.44 0.82 0.78
C THR A 269 -15.11 0.98 -0.58
N ARG A 270 -14.64 0.25 -1.58
CA ARG A 270 -15.15 0.32 -2.96
C ARG A 270 -14.92 -0.98 -3.69
N ASP A 271 -15.92 -1.43 -4.44
CA ASP A 271 -15.73 -2.48 -5.43
C ASP A 271 -15.08 -1.89 -6.70
N ILE A 272 -13.92 -2.41 -7.10
CA ILE A 272 -13.22 -1.98 -8.33
C ILE A 272 -13.81 -2.74 -9.53
N GLY A 273 -14.36 -3.93 -9.31
CA GLY A 273 -14.73 -4.86 -10.37
C GLY A 273 -13.49 -5.57 -10.94
N TRP A 274 -13.47 -5.78 -12.25
CA TRP A 274 -12.33 -6.38 -12.93
C TRP A 274 -11.15 -5.41 -12.98
N MET A 275 -10.02 -5.85 -12.45
CA MET A 275 -8.75 -5.13 -12.45
C MET A 275 -7.68 -5.98 -13.12
N ALA A 276 -6.79 -5.35 -13.90
CA ALA A 276 -5.65 -6.03 -14.49
C ALA A 276 -4.81 -6.70 -13.38
N PHE A 277 -4.65 -8.01 -13.48
CA PHE A 277 -3.90 -8.81 -12.51
C PHE A 277 -2.45 -8.92 -12.94
N ASP A 278 -2.21 -9.66 -14.03
CA ASP A 278 -0.89 -9.94 -14.57
C ASP A 278 -1.01 -10.55 -15.98
N TYR A 279 0.11 -10.92 -16.59
CA TYR A 279 0.19 -11.57 -17.89
C TYR A 279 0.69 -13.01 -17.78
N ASP A 280 0.05 -13.91 -18.52
CA ASP A 280 0.51 -15.29 -18.69
C ASP A 280 1.42 -15.37 -19.92
N TYR A 281 2.71 -15.60 -19.67
CA TYR A 281 3.75 -15.68 -20.70
C TYR A 281 3.98 -17.10 -21.22
N THR A 282 3.23 -18.10 -20.75
CA THR A 282 3.55 -19.52 -21.02
C THR A 282 3.46 -19.88 -22.50
N GLN A 283 2.39 -19.49 -23.18
CA GLN A 283 2.21 -19.73 -24.62
C GLN A 283 3.22 -18.92 -25.45
N MET A 284 3.49 -17.68 -25.05
CA MET A 284 4.47 -16.82 -25.71
C MET A 284 5.89 -17.42 -25.63
N ASN A 285 6.29 -17.92 -24.46
CA ASN A 285 7.60 -18.53 -24.24
C ASN A 285 7.78 -19.84 -25.02
N ARG A 286 6.70 -20.55 -25.35
CA ARG A 286 6.72 -21.75 -26.21
C ARG A 286 6.66 -21.44 -27.71
N GLY A 287 6.45 -20.18 -28.08
CA GLY A 287 6.27 -19.78 -29.48
C GLY A 287 4.87 -20.07 -30.06
N GLU A 288 3.90 -20.44 -29.20
CA GLU A 288 2.53 -20.77 -29.61
C GLU A 288 1.68 -19.50 -29.86
N ALA A 289 2.02 -18.38 -29.22
CA ALA A 289 1.29 -17.12 -29.30
C ALA A 289 2.21 -15.93 -29.60
N LYS A 290 1.69 -14.93 -30.33
CA LYS A 290 2.42 -13.68 -30.65
C LYS A 290 2.59 -12.74 -29.46
N GLY A 291 1.81 -12.91 -28.41
CA GLY A 291 1.82 -12.07 -27.21
C GLY A 291 1.33 -12.81 -25.98
N PRO A 292 1.54 -12.26 -24.78
CA PRO A 292 1.09 -12.88 -23.55
C PRO A 292 -0.41 -12.71 -23.36
N ILE A 293 -1.04 -13.62 -22.62
CA ILE A 293 -2.48 -13.58 -22.33
C ILE A 293 -2.71 -12.73 -21.09
N ALA A 294 -3.61 -11.73 -21.18
CA ALA A 294 -3.95 -10.90 -20.04
C ALA A 294 -4.81 -11.67 -19.01
N MET A 295 -4.51 -11.44 -17.73
CA MET A 295 -5.28 -11.94 -16.61
C MET A 295 -5.92 -10.78 -15.86
N PHE A 296 -7.16 -10.98 -15.42
CA PHE A 296 -7.94 -10.02 -14.66
C PHE A 296 -8.41 -10.65 -13.37
N GLN A 297 -8.44 -9.85 -12.30
CA GLN A 297 -8.95 -10.27 -11.01
C GLN A 297 -10.14 -9.39 -10.64
N LYS A 298 -11.18 -9.99 -10.06
CA LYS A 298 -12.26 -9.23 -9.44
C LYS A 298 -11.77 -8.72 -8.08
N THR A 299 -11.55 -7.42 -7.96
CA THR A 299 -10.91 -6.81 -6.79
C THR A 299 -11.84 -5.86 -6.06
N ARG A 300 -11.83 -5.94 -4.73
CA ARG A 300 -12.56 -5.04 -3.83
C ARG A 300 -11.58 -4.44 -2.82
N ILE A 301 -11.80 -3.17 -2.50
CA ILE A 301 -11.09 -2.45 -1.44
C ILE A 301 -12.01 -2.42 -0.21
N GLU A 302 -11.49 -2.84 0.93
CA GLU A 302 -12.19 -2.83 2.22
C GLU A 302 -11.38 -1.99 3.22
N GLN A 303 -11.92 -0.81 3.59
CA GLN A 303 -11.26 0.13 4.51
C GLN A 303 -9.81 0.51 4.12
N GLY A 304 -9.53 0.58 2.82
CA GLY A 304 -8.20 0.85 2.27
C GLY A 304 -7.31 -0.37 2.09
N LEU A 305 -7.73 -1.56 2.56
CA LEU A 305 -7.02 -2.82 2.35
C LEU A 305 -7.50 -3.50 1.05
N ILE A 306 -6.53 -4.00 0.29
CA ILE A 306 -6.75 -4.89 -0.84
C ILE A 306 -6.09 -6.22 -0.51
N ASP A 307 -6.87 -7.29 -0.61
CA ASP A 307 -6.40 -8.65 -0.48
C ASP A 307 -6.38 -9.31 -1.86
N TYR A 308 -5.18 -9.51 -2.42
CA TYR A 308 -4.99 -10.12 -3.74
C TYR A 308 -5.13 -11.65 -3.71
N THR A 309 -5.24 -12.27 -2.53
CA THR A 309 -5.52 -13.70 -2.44
C THR A 309 -7.00 -14.01 -2.65
N LYS A 310 -7.87 -13.01 -2.39
CA LYS A 310 -9.31 -13.08 -2.58
C LYS A 310 -9.72 -12.72 -4.00
N GLY A 311 -10.90 -13.18 -4.40
CA GLY A 311 -11.49 -12.86 -5.69
C GLY A 311 -11.13 -13.83 -6.80
N GLU A 312 -12.00 -13.87 -7.79
CA GLU A 312 -11.86 -14.70 -8.98
C GLU A 312 -10.80 -14.11 -9.91
N ILE A 313 -9.88 -14.96 -10.38
CA ILE A 313 -8.87 -14.60 -11.37
C ILE A 313 -9.24 -15.29 -12.68
N ARG A 314 -9.51 -14.49 -13.70
CA ARG A 314 -9.88 -14.95 -15.03
C ARG A 314 -8.75 -14.68 -16.01
N ARG A 315 -8.46 -15.69 -16.83
CA ARG A 315 -7.69 -15.51 -18.06
C ARG A 315 -8.62 -15.06 -19.15
N ASP A 316 -8.32 -13.95 -19.78
CA ASP A 316 -9.13 -13.45 -20.87
C ASP A 316 -8.31 -13.51 -22.16
N SER A 317 -8.60 -14.51 -23.00
CA SER A 317 -8.10 -14.55 -24.38
C SER A 317 -8.84 -13.57 -25.28
N SER A 318 -9.94 -12.96 -24.79
CA SER A 318 -10.78 -11.98 -25.46
C SER A 318 -10.59 -10.56 -24.95
N ALA A 319 -9.53 -10.29 -24.17
CA ALA A 319 -9.13 -8.92 -23.87
C ALA A 319 -8.88 -8.16 -25.20
N PRO A 320 -9.46 -6.96 -25.36
CA PRO A 320 -9.66 -6.31 -26.66
C PRO A 320 -8.39 -5.99 -27.45
#